data_AF-A0A8S2UDG3-F1
#
_entry.id   AF-A0A8S2UDG3-F1
#
_cell.length_a   1.000
_cell.length_b   1.000
_cell.length_c   1.000
_cell.angle_alpha   90.00
_cell.angle_beta   90.00
_cell.angle_gamma   90.00
#
_symmetry.space_group_name_H-M   'P 1'
#
loop_
_entity.id
_entity.type
_entity.pdbx_description
1 polymer ?
#
loop_
_entity_poly.entity_id
_entity_poly.type
_entity_poly.pdbx_seq_one_letter_code
_entity_poly.pdbx_strand_id
1 'polypeptide(L)' 'YLTHGNVTIAGVDDGEEFQNTVKAMQIMNMSHDDLNSIFRTISAVLQMGNILFKQERNSDQATLPDDTVAQKVCHLLGIP' A
#
# COMPACT_ATOMS: atom_id res chain seq x y z
N TYR A 1 -1.80 -8.63 3.47
CA TYR A 1 -2.81 -8.02 2.56
C TYR A 1 -3.04 -8.83 1.28
N LEU A 2 -1.99 -9.37 0.65
CA LEU A 2 -2.11 -10.32 -0.48
C LEU A 2 -2.16 -11.76 0.04
N THR A 3 -3.34 -12.37 0.11
CA THR A 3 -3.55 -13.68 0.77
C THR A 3 -3.04 -14.88 -0.02
N HIS A 4 -2.89 -14.75 -1.34
CA HIS A 4 -2.41 -15.81 -2.23
C HIS A 4 -1.13 -15.42 -2.98
N GLY A 5 -0.43 -14.40 -2.50
CA GLY A 5 0.75 -13.85 -3.18
C GLY A 5 0.40 -13.17 -4.51
N ASN A 6 1.29 -13.29 -5.49
CA ASN A 6 1.07 -12.77 -6.84
C ASN A 6 0.36 -13.83 -7.70
N VAL A 7 -0.93 -13.62 -7.96
CA VAL A 7 -1.75 -14.50 -8.82
C VAL A 7 -1.84 -13.86 -10.20
N THR A 8 -1.32 -14.54 -11.21
CA THR A 8 -1.33 -14.06 -12.60
C THR A 8 -2.64 -14.42 -13.30
N ILE A 9 -3.15 -13.51 -14.12
CA ILE A 9 -4.31 -13.75 -14.98
C ILE A 9 -3.81 -14.22 -16.36
N ALA A 10 -4.37 -15.32 -16.87
CA ALA A 10 -3.95 -15.85 -18.16
C ALA A 10 -4.20 -14.85 -19.29
N GLY A 11 -3.14 -14.50 -20.04
CA GLY A 11 -3.20 -13.56 -21.16
C GLY A 11 -3.15 -12.08 -20.76
N VAL A 12 -2.88 -11.76 -19.50
CA VAL A 12 -2.73 -10.39 -19.00
C VAL A 12 -1.30 -10.18 -18.49
N ASP A 13 -0.67 -9.08 -18.91
CA ASP A 13 0.59 -8.60 -18.37
C ASP A 13 0.32 -7.38 -17.47
N ASP A 14 0.51 -7.56 -16.16
CA ASP A 14 0.28 -6.49 -15.16
C ASP A 14 1.15 -5.24 -15.42
N GLY A 15 2.34 -5.42 -16.01
CA GLY A 15 3.23 -4.31 -16.37
C GLY A 15 2.69 -3.50 -17.54
N GLU A 16 2.15 -4.17 -18.56
CA GLU A 16 1.49 -3.51 -19.69
C GLU A 16 0.21 -2.79 -19.23
N GLU A 17 -0.63 -3.47 -18.45
CA GLU A 17 -1.88 -2.90 -17.92
C GLU A 17 -1.65 -1.71 -17.00
N PHE A 18 -0.58 -1.75 -16.18
CA PHE A 18 -0.18 -0.60 -15.38
C PHE A 18 0.16 0.59 -16.28
N GLN A 19 0.98 0.40 -17.31
CA GLN A 19 1.36 1.50 -18.23
C GLN A 19 0.14 2.03 -19.00
N ASN A 20 -0.76 1.14 -19.44
CA ASN A 20 -2.00 1.53 -20.11
C ASN A 20 -2.89 2.38 -19.19
N THR A 21 -3.02 1.99 -17.92
CA THR A 21 -3.79 2.73 -16.92
C THR A 21 -3.15 4.08 -16.61
N VAL A 22 -1.82 4.16 -16.48
CA VAL A 22 -1.11 5.45 -16.29
C VAL A 22 -1.33 6.38 -17.45
N LYS A 23 -1.23 5.89 -18.70
CA LYS A 23 -1.52 6.69 -19.90
C LYS A 23 -2.96 7.18 -19.90
N ALA A 24 -3.92 6.33 -19.53
CA ALA A 24 -5.33 6.72 -19.44
C ALA A 24 -5.54 7.85 -18.41
N MET A 25 -4.91 7.77 -17.24
CA MET A 25 -4.96 8.83 -16.23
C MET A 25 -4.32 10.14 -16.73
N GLN A 26 -3.22 10.06 -17.50
CA GLN A 26 -2.62 11.23 -18.13
C GLN A 26 -3.54 11.87 -19.18
N ILE A 27 -4.23 11.07 -19.99
CA ILE A 27 -5.24 11.55 -20.96
C ILE A 27 -6.39 12.26 -20.24
N MET A 28 -6.75 11.81 -19.04
CA MET A 28 -7.75 12.45 -18.17
C MET A 28 -7.24 13.74 -17.49
N ASN A 29 -6.07 14.26 -17.89
CA ASN A 29 -5.42 15.45 -17.33
C ASN A 29 -5.07 15.34 -15.83
N MET A 30 -4.80 14.12 -15.32
CA MET A 30 -4.26 13.97 -13.98
C MET A 30 -2.79 14.40 -13.98
N SER A 31 -2.43 15.28 -13.04
CA SER A 31 -1.05 15.74 -12.93
C SER A 31 -0.13 14.62 -12.41
N HIS A 32 1.18 14.79 -12.58
CA HIS A 32 2.13 13.86 -12.02
C HIS A 32 2.07 13.81 -10.49
N ASP A 33 1.74 14.94 -9.84
CA ASP A 33 1.58 15.02 -8.40
C ASP A 33 0.31 14.29 -7.91
N ASP A 34 -0.77 14.33 -8.69
CA ASP A 34 -2.00 13.56 -8.40
C ASP A 34 -1.72 12.05 -8.49
N LEU A 35 -1.01 11.62 -9.54
CA LEU A 35 -0.60 10.24 -9.72
C LEU A 35 0.30 9.75 -8.57
N ASN A 36 1.29 10.56 -8.19
CA ASN A 36 2.16 10.26 -7.06
C ASN A 36 1.38 10.17 -5.75
N SER A 37 0.39 11.03 -5.53
CA SER A 37 -0.49 11.00 -4.35
C SER A 37 -1.33 9.73 -4.29
N ILE A 38 -1.84 9.27 -5.44
CA ILE A 38 -2.59 8.01 -5.55
C ILE A 38 -1.69 6.82 -5.24
N PHE A 39 -0.51 6.74 -5.87
CA PHE A 39 0.44 5.63 -5.63
C PHE A 39 0.93 5.61 -4.19
N ARG A 40 1.15 6.78 -3.58
CA ARG A 40 1.51 6.91 -2.17
C ARG A 40 0.40 6.35 -1.27
N THR A 41 -0.86 6.66 -1.56
CA THR A 41 -2.02 6.17 -0.81
C THR A 41 -2.16 4.65 -0.94
N ILE A 42 -2.04 4.09 -2.14
CA ILE A 42 -2.08 2.65 -2.38
C ILE A 42 -0.95 1.94 -1.62
N SER A 43 0.25 2.50 -1.66
CA SER A 43 1.42 1.98 -0.93
C SER A 43 1.20 1.98 0.58
N ALA A 44 0.58 3.04 1.12
CA ALA A 44 0.24 3.11 2.54
C ALA A 44 -0.77 2.02 2.93
N VAL A 45 -1.82 1.79 2.14
CA VAL A 45 -2.81 0.73 2.38
C VAL A 45 -2.17 -0.66 2.38
N LEU A 46 -1.27 -0.93 1.43
CA LEU A 46 -0.54 -2.21 1.39
C LEU A 46 0.37 -2.37 2.61
N GLN A 47 1.08 -1.31 3.00
CA GLN A 47 2.01 -1.34 4.13
C GLN A 47 1.28 -1.47 5.48
N MET A 48 0.07 -0.91 5.63
CA MET A 48 -0.77 -1.15 6.81
C MET A 48 -1.06 -2.63 7.02
N GLY A 49 -1.22 -3.40 5.94
CA GLY A 49 -1.41 -4.84 6.00
C GLY A 49 -0.21 -5.65 6.50
N ASN A 50 0.95 -5.00 6.68
CA ASN A 50 2.16 -5.61 7.24
C ASN A 50 2.34 -5.31 8.74
N ILE A 51 1.44 -4.53 9.35
CA ILE A 51 1.50 -4.22 10.78
C ILE A 51 1.13 -5.47 11.57
N LEU A 52 2.01 -5.89 12.48
CA LEU A 52 1.81 -7.06 13.32
C LEU A 52 1.54 -6.62 14.75
N PHE A 53 0.42 -7.06 15.29
CA PHE A 53 0.08 -6.86 16.70
C PHE A 53 0.34 -8.15 17.48
N LYS A 54 0.89 -8.01 18.69
CA LYS A 54 1.06 -9.12 19.64
C LYS A 54 0.26 -8.84 20.91
N GLN A 55 -0.49 -9.83 21.37
CA GLN A 55 -1.19 -9.73 22.65
C GLN A 55 -0.18 -9.64 23.81
N GLU A 56 -0.43 -8.72 24.74
CA GLU A 56 0.30 -8.65 25.99
C GLU A 56 -0.07 -9.83 26.90
N ARG A 57 0.89 -10.44 27.61
CA ARG A 57 0.61 -11.65 28.42
C ARG A 57 -0.26 -11.38 29.65
N ASN A 58 -0.23 -10.15 30.16
CA ASN A 58 -0.80 -9.79 31.45
C ASN A 58 -2.02 -8.86 31.31
N SER A 59 -2.44 -8.55 30.08
CA SER A 59 -3.56 -7.65 29.80
C SER A 59 -4.24 -8.05 28.48
N ASP A 60 -5.50 -7.68 28.30
CA ASP A 60 -6.21 -7.83 27.01
C ASP A 60 -5.83 -6.74 25.99
N GLN A 61 -4.62 -6.17 26.09
CA GLN A 61 -4.12 -5.15 25.18
C GLN A 61 -3.25 -5.74 24.08
N ALA A 62 -3.22 -5.06 22.93
CA ALA A 62 -2.30 -5.34 21.85
C ALA A 62 -1.07 -4.43 21.95
N THR A 63 0.10 -5.01 21.69
CA THR A 63 1.38 -4.31 21.59
C THR A 63 1.88 -4.36 20.15
N LEU A 64 2.64 -3.34 19.79
CA LEU A 64 3.32 -3.25 18.50
C LEU A 64 4.80 -3.60 18.74
N PRO A 65 5.22 -4.85 18.53
CA PRO A 65 6.60 -5.28 18.79
C PRO A 65 7.63 -4.67 17.82
N ASP A 66 7.19 -4.26 16.63
CA ASP A 66 8.00 -3.61 15.60
C ASP A 66 7.18 -2.47 15.00
N ASP A 67 7.64 -1.24 15.20
CA ASP A 67 7.00 -0.02 14.74
C ASP A 67 7.51 0.47 13.39
N THR A 68 8.50 -0.18 12.78
CA THR A 68 9.09 0.25 11.50
C THR A 68 8.07 0.33 10.36
N VAL A 69 7.11 -0.60 10.34
CA VAL A 69 6.01 -0.60 9.37
C VAL A 69 5.08 0.57 9.61
N ALA A 70 4.75 0.85 10.87
CA ALA A 70 3.90 1.98 11.24
C ALA A 70 4.59 3.31 10.90
N GLN A 71 5.89 3.46 11.19
CA GLN A 71 6.67 4.63 10.80
C GLN A 71 6.66 4.86 9.28
N LYS A 72 6.79 3.81 8.47
CA LYS A 72 6.70 3.90 7.00
C LYS A 72 5.31 4.35 6.55
N VAL A 73 4.24 3.82 7.15
CA VAL A 73 2.86 4.24 6.87
C VAL A 73 2.65 5.71 7.25
N CYS A 74 3.06 6.10 8.45
CA CYS A 74 2.98 7.48 8.93
C CYS A 74 3.74 8.45 8.02
N HIS A 75 4.96 8.07 7.60
CA HIS A 75 5.75 8.83 6.63
C HIS A 75 5.07 8.92 5.25
N LEU A 76 4.36 7.87 4.81
CA LEU A 76 3.59 7.86 3.57
C LEU A 76 2.22 8.55 3.67
N LEU A 77 1.76 8.90 4.87
CA LEU A 77 0.50 9.64 5.06
C LEU A 77 0.76 11.08 5.52
N GLY A 78 1.99 11.42 5.91
CA GLY A 78 2.33 12.75 6.43
C GLY A 78 1.77 12.99 7.83
N ILE A 79 1.57 11.93 8.60
CA ILE A 79 1.09 11.96 9.98
C ILE A 79 2.22 11.60 10.94
N PRO A 80 2.22 12.13 12.18
CA PRO A 80 3.20 11.78 13.19
C PRO A 80 3.13 10.31 13.62
#